data_AF-A0A7V1D1F9-F1
#
_entry.id   AF-A0A7V1D1F9-F1
#
_cell.length_a   1.000
_cell.length_b   1.000
_cell.length_c   1.000
_cell.angle_alpha   90.00
_cell.angle_beta   90.00
_cell.angle_gamma   90.00
#
_symmetry.space_group_name_H-M   'P 1'
#
loop_
_entity.id
_entity.type
_entity.pdbx_description
1 polymer ?
#
loop_
_entity_poly.entity_id
_entity_poly.type
_entity_poly.pdbx_seq_one_letter_code
_entity_poly.pdbx_strand_id
1 'polypeptide(L)'
;MHKIKIFSLLILLFFTLSAKANTLTTKIHKMGCHKQTNACFVYVEEPIKSNCPSNDNSFRWDGTTDPSGKAILSILLTAHSTGKSVTFWESGCFSDFPTFSFATLNKI
;
A
#
# COMPACT_ATOMS: atom_id res chain seq x y z
N MET A 1 9.40 -35.86 38.81
CA MET A 1 9.83 -34.47 38.45
C MET A 1 9.32 -34.08 37.04
N HIS A 2 8.01 -34.04 36.77
CA HIS A 2 7.46 -33.82 35.40
C HIS A 2 6.32 -32.78 35.32
N LYS A 3 6.24 -31.82 36.26
CA LYS A 3 5.14 -30.84 36.30
C LYS A 3 5.49 -29.42 35.78
N ILE A 4 6.72 -29.19 35.32
CA ILE A 4 7.23 -27.85 34.98
C ILE A 4 7.10 -27.49 33.47
N LYS A 5 6.80 -28.44 32.57
CA LYS A 5 6.83 -28.19 31.12
C LYS A 5 5.55 -27.61 30.51
N ILE A 6 4.42 -27.59 31.22
CA ILE A 6 3.13 -27.17 30.65
C ILE A 6 2.89 -25.66 30.80
N PHE A 7 3.51 -25.00 31.78
CA PHE A 7 3.30 -23.58 32.05
C PHE A 7 3.93 -22.66 30.97
N SER A 8 4.94 -23.15 30.25
CA SER A 8 5.66 -22.35 29.26
C SER A 8 4.90 -22.16 27.93
N LEU A 9 3.88 -22.99 27.65
CA LEU A 9 3.13 -22.90 26.39
C LEU A 9 2.02 -21.82 26.44
N LEU A 10 1.55 -21.46 27.64
CA LEU A 10 0.43 -20.52 27.80
C LEU A 10 0.84 -19.05 27.60
N ILE A 11 2.13 -18.73 27.77
CA ILE A 11 2.66 -17.34 27.71
C ILE A 11 2.83 -16.87 26.24
N LEU A 12 3.00 -17.78 25.29
CA LEU A 12 3.17 -17.45 23.86
C LEU A 12 1.86 -17.06 23.15
N LEU A 13 0.70 -17.34 23.74
CA LEU A 13 -0.61 -17.02 23.15
C LEU A 13 -1.03 -15.55 23.32
N PHE A 14 -0.33 -14.77 24.15
CA PHE A 14 -0.73 -13.38 24.47
C PHE A 14 -0.11 -12.29 23.59
N PHE A 15 0.80 -12.62 22.66
CA PHE A 15 1.42 -11.63 21.75
C PHE A 15 0.90 -11.74 20.32
N THR A 16 -0.42 -11.67 20.13
CA THR A 16 -0.97 -11.37 18.79
C THR A 16 -0.97 -9.86 18.58
N LEU A 17 0.17 -9.30 18.15
CA LEU A 17 0.19 -7.93 17.64
C LEU A 17 -0.70 -7.88 16.39
N SER A 18 -1.83 -7.18 16.50
CA SER A 18 -2.62 -6.81 15.31
C SER A 18 -1.83 -5.78 14.51
N ALA A 19 -1.24 -6.20 13.39
CA ALA A 19 -0.73 -5.28 12.39
C ALA A 19 -1.92 -4.55 11.76
N LYS A 20 -2.09 -3.26 12.09
CA LYS A 20 -3.11 -2.42 11.49
C LYS A 20 -2.56 -1.89 10.15
N ALA A 21 -3.12 -2.35 9.04
CA ALA A 21 -2.78 -1.79 7.73
C ALA A 21 -3.25 -0.34 7.64
N ASN A 22 -2.39 0.56 7.17
CA ASN A 22 -2.74 1.97 7.00
C ASN A 22 -3.58 2.12 5.73
N THR A 23 -4.88 2.40 5.90
CA THR A 23 -5.77 2.72 4.77
C THR A 23 -5.80 4.21 4.50
N LEU A 24 -5.85 4.59 3.23
CA LEU A 24 -5.97 5.97 2.79
C LEU A 24 -7.01 6.09 1.67
N THR A 25 -8.08 6.84 1.93
CA THR A 25 -9.07 7.21 0.91
C THR A 25 -8.80 8.63 0.44
N THR A 26 -8.46 8.81 -0.83
CA THR A 26 -8.00 10.10 -1.36
C THR A 26 -8.20 10.19 -2.88
N LYS A 27 -8.06 11.38 -3.45
CA LYS A 27 -8.07 11.59 -4.91
C LYS A 27 -6.66 11.63 -5.47
N ILE A 28 -6.57 11.40 -6.77
CA ILE A 28 -5.33 11.42 -7.55
C ILE A 28 -5.26 12.72 -8.34
N HIS A 29 -4.17 13.48 -8.18
CA HIS A 29 -3.97 14.71 -8.95
C HIS A 29 -2.84 14.59 -9.99
N LYS A 30 -1.98 13.57 -9.91
CA LYS A 30 -0.94 13.29 -10.93
C LYS A 30 -0.54 11.81 -10.90
N MET A 31 -0.27 11.21 -12.05
CA MET A 31 0.22 9.83 -12.12
C MET A 31 1.06 9.57 -13.38
N GLY A 32 1.79 8.46 -13.42
CA GLY A 32 2.55 8.04 -14.58
C GLY A 32 3.45 6.84 -14.32
N CYS A 33 4.32 6.53 -15.29
CA CYS A 33 5.39 5.55 -15.14
C CYS A 33 6.69 6.10 -15.69
N HIS A 34 7.80 5.71 -15.07
CA HIS A 34 9.13 6.03 -15.56
C HIS A 34 9.39 5.32 -16.89
N LYS A 35 10.16 5.96 -17.78
CA LYS A 35 10.51 5.37 -19.08
C LYS A 35 11.67 4.38 -18.98
N GLN A 36 12.62 4.62 -18.08
CA GLN A 36 13.83 3.79 -17.95
C GLN A 36 13.73 2.72 -16.85
N THR A 37 12.73 2.83 -15.98
CA THR A 37 12.50 1.85 -14.91
C THR A 37 11.06 1.34 -15.00
N ASN A 38 10.79 0.17 -14.42
CA ASN A 38 9.43 -0.34 -14.38
C ASN A 38 8.55 0.38 -13.33
N ALA A 39 9.07 1.42 -12.68
CA ALA A 39 8.37 2.13 -11.61
C ALA A 39 7.21 2.95 -12.17
N CYS A 40 6.01 2.71 -11.65
CA CYS A 40 4.86 3.59 -11.78
C CYS A 40 4.62 4.35 -10.48
N PHE A 41 3.97 5.51 -10.58
CA PHE A 41 3.70 6.39 -9.45
C PHE A 41 2.32 7.03 -9.56
N VAL A 42 1.75 7.34 -8.40
CA VAL A 42 0.51 8.10 -8.25
C VAL A 42 0.67 9.08 -7.09
N TYR A 43 0.49 10.37 -7.36
CA TYR A 43 0.44 11.43 -6.35
C TYR A 43 -1.00 11.63 -5.89
N VAL A 44 -1.17 11.67 -4.57
CA VAL A 44 -2.47 11.78 -3.92
C VAL A 44 -2.63 13.11 -3.20
N GLU A 45 -3.87 13.53 -2.97
CA GLU A 45 -4.16 14.82 -2.31
C GLU A 45 -3.90 14.79 -0.80
N GLU A 46 -4.18 13.65 -0.15
CA GLU A 46 -4.07 13.50 1.30
C GLU A 46 -2.71 12.93 1.72
N PRO A 47 -2.17 13.28 2.91
CA PRO A 47 -0.90 12.77 3.40
C PRO A 47 -0.86 11.24 3.53
N ILE A 48 0.14 10.58 2.95
CA ILE A 48 0.39 9.15 3.14
C ILE A 48 1.09 8.93 4.48
N LYS A 49 0.50 8.14 5.37
CA LYS A 49 1.18 7.64 6.58
C LYS A 49 2.00 6.40 6.21
N SER A 50 3.31 6.54 6.19
CA SER A 50 4.22 5.44 5.88
C SER A 50 5.54 5.60 6.63
N ASN A 51 6.22 4.48 6.89
CA ASN A 51 7.53 4.42 7.50
C ASN A 51 8.66 4.35 6.46
N CYS A 52 8.35 4.58 5.18
CA CYS A 52 9.34 4.54 4.11
C CYS A 52 10.33 5.71 4.18
N PRO A 53 11.59 5.51 3.75
CA PRO A 53 12.61 6.56 3.80
C PRO A 53 12.25 7.82 3.00
N SER A 54 11.53 7.64 1.89
CA SER A 54 11.02 8.73 1.05
C SER A 54 9.51 8.75 1.09
N ASN A 55 8.91 9.94 1.15
CA ASN A 55 7.46 10.12 1.05
C ASN A 55 7.16 11.52 0.49
N ASP A 56 7.06 11.61 -0.83
CA ASP A 56 6.69 12.83 -1.58
C ASP A 56 5.18 12.88 -1.85
N ASN A 57 4.38 12.24 -0.98
CA ASN A 57 2.95 12.02 -1.15
C ASN A 57 2.57 11.24 -2.41
N SER A 58 3.43 10.29 -2.79
CA SER A 58 3.15 9.33 -3.86
C SER A 58 3.17 7.89 -3.38
N PHE A 59 2.31 7.07 -3.97
CA PHE A 59 2.49 5.63 -3.97
C PHE A 59 3.24 5.20 -5.23
N ARG A 60 4.13 4.22 -5.09
CA ARG A 60 4.91 3.65 -6.20
C ARG A 60 4.81 2.13 -6.24
N TRP A 61 4.89 1.56 -7.42
CA TRP A 61 4.86 0.11 -7.64
C TRP A 61 5.59 -0.25 -8.93
N ASP A 62 5.87 -1.54 -9.14
CA ASP A 62 6.36 -2.02 -10.43
C ASP A 62 5.18 -2.23 -11.39
N GLY A 63 5.12 -1.44 -12.47
CA GLY A 63 4.05 -1.54 -13.47
C GLY A 63 4.20 -2.68 -14.47
N THR A 64 5.30 -3.44 -14.45
CA THR A 64 5.62 -4.46 -15.45
C THR A 64 5.78 -5.86 -14.86
N THR A 65 6.45 -5.99 -13.72
CA THR A 65 6.74 -7.28 -13.07
C THR A 65 5.68 -7.67 -12.04
N ASP A 66 4.97 -6.72 -11.45
CA ASP A 66 3.79 -7.01 -10.63
C ASP A 66 2.69 -7.61 -11.52
N PRO A 67 2.14 -8.79 -11.20
CA PRO A 67 1.05 -9.42 -11.96
C PRO A 67 -0.14 -8.49 -12.21
N SER A 68 -0.40 -7.55 -11.31
CA SER A 68 -1.51 -6.59 -11.41
C SER A 68 -1.07 -5.17 -11.78
N GLY A 69 0.23 -4.93 -12.02
CA GLY A 69 0.79 -3.58 -12.18
C GLY A 69 0.11 -2.73 -13.26
N LYS A 70 -0.17 -3.32 -14.44
CA LYS A 70 -0.88 -2.65 -15.55
C LYS A 70 -2.38 -2.48 -15.30
N ALA A 71 -3.01 -3.44 -14.61
CA ALA A 71 -4.42 -3.37 -14.26
C ALA A 71 -4.66 -2.26 -13.24
N ILE A 72 -3.82 -2.17 -12.22
CA ILE A 72 -3.79 -1.09 -11.23
C ILE A 72 -3.60 0.27 -11.92
N LEU A 73 -2.64 0.39 -12.85
CA LEU A 73 -2.46 1.63 -13.62
C LEU A 73 -3.75 2.08 -14.31
N SER A 74 -4.50 1.15 -14.92
CA SER A 74 -5.77 1.44 -15.61
C SER A 74 -6.87 1.90 -14.64
N ILE A 75 -6.95 1.28 -13.45
CA ILE A 75 -7.89 1.66 -12.39
C ILE A 75 -7.60 3.08 -11.90
N LEU A 76 -6.33 3.38 -11.63
CA LEU A 76 -5.88 4.69 -11.14
C LEU A 76 -6.07 5.79 -12.20
N LEU A 77 -5.83 5.48 -13.48
CA LEU A 77 -6.12 6.38 -14.59
C LEU A 77 -7.60 6.71 -14.70
N THR A 78 -8.46 5.70 -14.51
CA THR A 78 -9.91 5.90 -14.47
C THR A 78 -10.31 6.79 -13.29
N ALA A 79 -9.73 6.56 -12.11
CA ALA A 79 -9.99 7.39 -10.94
C ALA A 79 -9.59 8.86 -11.18
N HIS A 80 -8.38 9.09 -11.70
CA HIS A 80 -7.87 10.42 -12.01
C HIS A 80 -8.74 11.15 -13.04
N SER A 81 -9.04 10.50 -14.17
CA SER A 81 -9.86 11.10 -15.24
C SER A 81 -11.31 11.36 -14.85
N THR A 82 -11.84 10.64 -13.88
CA THR A 82 -13.22 10.81 -13.38
C THR A 82 -13.32 11.61 -12.08
N GLY A 83 -12.19 12.08 -11.53
CA GLY A 83 -12.14 12.82 -10.27
C GLY A 83 -12.62 12.00 -9.05
N LYS A 84 -12.61 10.68 -9.14
CA LYS A 84 -13.08 9.76 -8.09
C LYS A 84 -11.98 9.49 -7.07
N SER A 85 -12.40 9.24 -5.84
CA SER A 85 -11.50 8.81 -4.77
C SER A 85 -11.14 7.33 -4.92
N VAL A 86 -9.91 7.00 -4.55
CA VAL A 86 -9.37 5.65 -4.46
C VAL A 86 -9.04 5.36 -3.00
N THR A 87 -9.32 4.15 -2.56
CA THR A 87 -8.87 3.62 -1.28
C THR A 87 -7.61 2.79 -1.50
N PHE A 88 -6.50 3.20 -0.89
CA PHE A 88 -5.23 2.47 -0.87
C PHE A 88 -5.05 1.76 0.47
N TRP A 89 -4.45 0.58 0.44
CA TRP A 89 -3.93 -0.11 1.61
C TRP A 89 -2.40 -0.08 1.58
N GLU A 90 -1.79 0.84 2.31
CA GLU A 90 -0.33 0.98 2.37
C GLU A 90 0.29 -0.30 2.97
N SER A 91 1.37 -0.77 2.35
CA SER A 91 1.92 -2.10 2.64
C SER A 91 3.45 -2.14 2.70
N GLY A 92 4.10 -0.99 2.91
CA GLY A 92 5.56 -0.87 2.95
C GLY A 92 6.10 -0.05 1.79
N CYS A 93 7.29 -0.40 1.30
CA CYS A 93 8.06 0.46 0.39
C CYS A 93 8.42 -0.20 -0.94
N PHE A 94 8.33 0.56 -2.02
CA PHE A 94 8.89 0.25 -3.33
C PHE A 94 9.93 1.32 -3.69
N SER A 95 11.20 0.92 -3.82
CA SER A 95 12.33 1.82 -4.07
C SER A 95 12.33 3.04 -3.13
N ASP A 96 12.18 2.79 -1.83
CA ASP A 96 12.12 3.78 -0.74
C ASP A 96 10.85 4.65 -0.63
N PHE A 97 9.88 4.51 -1.54
CA PHE A 97 8.60 5.24 -1.49
C PHE A 97 7.46 4.33 -1.02
N PRO A 98 6.37 4.86 -0.45
CA PRO A 98 5.21 4.06 -0.05
C PRO A 98 4.68 3.24 -1.22
N THR A 99 4.27 2.00 -0.94
CA THR A 99 3.55 1.12 -1.86
C THR A 99 2.28 0.60 -1.20
N PHE A 100 1.48 -0.14 -1.96
CA PHE A 100 0.20 -0.65 -1.49
C PHE A 100 -0.02 -2.08 -1.93
N SER A 101 -0.79 -2.82 -1.14
CA SER A 101 -1.25 -4.16 -1.47
C SER A 101 -2.51 -4.15 -2.32
N PHE A 102 -3.30 -3.08 -2.21
CA PHE A 102 -4.58 -2.93 -2.88
C PHE A 102 -4.88 -1.46 -3.18
N ALA A 103 -5.52 -1.21 -4.32
CA ALA A 103 -6.10 0.07 -4.69
C ALA A 103 -7.51 -0.16 -5.26
N THR A 104 -8.52 0.45 -4.66
CA THR A 104 -9.92 0.27 -5.05
C THR A 104 -10.55 1.60 -5.41
N LEU A 105 -11.12 1.67 -6.61
CA LEU A 105 -11.96 2.77 -7.05
C LEU A 105 -13.28 2.75 -6.27
N ASN A 106 -13.60 3.83 -5.57
CA ASN A 106 -14.85 3.91 -4.84
C ASN A 106 -16.03 4.22 -5.79
N LYS A 107 -17.17 3.55 -5.57
CA LYS A 107 -18.43 3.87 -6.28
C LYS A 107 -18.96 5.24 -5.83
N ILE A 108 -19.74 5.86 -6.71
CA ILE A 108 -20.57 7.03 -6.39
C ILE A 108 -21.65 6.58 -5.39
#